data_AF-A0A4Q2YSI1-F1
#
_entry.id   AF-A0A4Q2YSI1-F1
#
_cell.length_a   1.000
_cell.length_b   1.000
_cell.length_c   1.000
_cell.angle_alpha   90.00
_cell.angle_beta   90.00
_cell.angle_gamma   90.00
#
_symmetry.space_group_name_H-M   'P 1'
#
loop_
_entity.id
_entity.type
_entity.pdbx_description
1 polymer ?
#
loop_
_entity_poly.entity_id
_entity_poly.type
_entity_poly.pdbx_seq_one_letter_code
_entity_poly.pdbx_strand_id
1 'polypeptide(L)' 'MSTNIIKKAVLLAAGRGTRMRELTEDLPKPMIPVRGKPILQHIVE' A
#
# COMPACT_ATOMS: atom_id res chain seq x y z
N MET A 1 -24.77 -19.25 -16.65
CA MET A 1 -23.53 -18.46 -16.62
C MET A 1 -22.99 -18.48 -15.19
N SER A 2 -21.81 -19.05 -14.95
CA SER A 2 -21.19 -19.01 -13.62
C SER A 2 -20.44 -17.69 -13.47
N THR A 3 -20.80 -16.89 -12.47
CA THR A 3 -20.11 -15.64 -12.16
C THR A 3 -18.78 -15.95 -11.48
N ASN A 4 -17.68 -15.56 -12.10
CA ASN A 4 -16.35 -15.69 -11.50
C ASN A 4 -16.16 -14.57 -10.46
N ILE A 5 -16.42 -14.87 -9.19
CA ILE A 5 -16.27 -13.91 -8.09
C ILE A 5 -14.80 -13.85 -7.66
N ILE A 6 -14.17 -12.69 -7.83
CA ILE A 6 -12.83 -12.43 -7.32
C ILE A 6 -12.90 -12.14 -5.82
N LYS A 7 -12.38 -13.05 -4.99
CA LYS A 7 -12.42 -12.95 -3.51
C LYS A 7 -11.13 -12.48 -2.87
N LYS A 8 -10.05 -12.38 -3.65
CA LYS A 8 -8.70 -12.13 -3.12
C LYS A 8 -7.98 -11.12 -4.01
N ALA A 9 -7.19 -10.28 -3.35
CA ALA A 9 -6.24 -9.39 -3.98
C ALA A 9 -4.87 -9.58 -3.32
N VAL A 10 -3.80 -9.32 -4.05
CA VAL A 10 -2.43 -9.34 -3.54
C VAL A 10 -1.85 -7.96 -3.72
N LEU A 11 -1.40 -7.34 -2.61
CA LEU A 11 -0.72 -6.05 -2.63
C LEU A 11 0.78 -6.27 -2.40
N LEU A 12 1.58 -5.87 -3.38
CA LEU A 12 3.04 -5.95 -3.27
C LEU A 12 3.56 -4.77 -2.45
N ALA A 13 3.86 -5.00 -1.18
CA ALA A 13 4.26 -3.98 -0.21
C ALA A 13 5.73 -4.06 0.25
N ALA A 14 6.54 -4.93 -0.38
CA ALA A 14 7.92 -5.22 0.06
C ALA A 14 9.00 -4.24 -0.44
N GLY A 15 8.62 -3.19 -1.19
CA GLY A 15 9.58 -2.24 -1.74
C GLY A 15 10.18 -1.30 -0.68
N ARG A 16 11.51 -1.19 -0.63
CA ARG A 16 12.25 -0.35 0.34
C ARG A 16 12.00 1.17 0.23
N GLY A 17 11.44 1.66 -0.87
CA GLY A 17 11.07 3.07 -0.97
C GLY A 17 12.23 4.07 -1.09
N THR A 18 13.43 3.64 -1.49
CA THR A 18 14.70 4.41 -1.47
C THR A 18 14.67 5.81 -2.09
N ARG A 19 13.74 6.09 -3.01
CA ARG A 19 13.57 7.42 -3.62
C ARG A 19 12.97 8.46 -2.68
N MET A 20 12.37 8.03 -1.57
CA MET A 20 11.72 8.90 -0.58
C MET A 20 12.61 9.19 0.65
N ARG A 21 13.83 8.64 0.69
CA ARG A 21 14.88 8.92 1.69
C ARG A 21 14.37 8.80 3.13
N GLU A 22 14.54 9.85 3.94
CA GLU A 22 14.17 9.94 5.36
C GLU A 22 12.70 9.54 5.65
N LEU A 23 11.79 9.76 4.70
CA LEU A 23 10.38 9.34 4.85
C LEU A 23 10.20 7.82 4.90
N THR A 24 11.22 7.07 4.49
CA THR A 24 11.20 5.60 4.36
C THR A 24 12.27 4.87 5.15
N GLU A 25 13.02 5.57 6.00
CA GLU A 25 14.08 4.96 6.82
C GLU A 25 13.49 4.09 7.94
N ASP A 26 12.55 4.65 8.70
CA ASP A 26 11.90 3.97 9.82
C ASP A 26 10.45 3.55 9.52
N LEU A 27 9.91 3.96 8.37
CA LEU A 27 8.51 3.74 8.00
C LEU A 27 8.41 3.11 6.60
N PRO A 28 7.73 1.97 6.41
CA PRO A 28 7.49 1.43 5.08
C PRO A 28 6.72 2.43 4.22
N LYS A 29 7.09 2.58 2.93
CA LYS A 29 6.39 3.47 1.99
C LYS A 29 4.86 3.33 2.03
N PRO A 30 4.25 2.13 2.05
CA PRO A 30 2.78 1.99 2.11
C PRO A 30 2.15 2.60 3.37
N MET A 31 2.91 2.78 4.44
CA MET A 31 2.43 3.34 5.70
C MET A 31 2.58 4.86 5.79
N ILE A 32 3.22 5.50 4.82
CA ILE A 32 3.36 6.96 4.78
C ILE A 32 1.96 7.62 4.79
N PRO A 33 1.70 8.57 5.68
CA PRO A 33 0.42 9.26 5.73
C PRO A 33 0.27 10.24 4.57
N VAL A 34 -0.86 10.16 3.86
CA VAL A 34 -1.32 11.10 2.85
C VAL A 34 -2.72 11.55 3.25
N ARG A 35 -2.88 12.85 3.51
CA ARG A 35 -4.14 13.45 3.99
C ARG A 35 -4.70 12.73 5.24
N GLY A 36 -3.81 12.41 6.19
CA GLY A 36 -4.20 11.78 7.45
C GLY A 36 -4.46 10.27 7.40
N LYS A 37 -4.33 9.62 6.23
CA LYS A 37 -4.49 8.17 6.06
C LYS A 37 -3.23 7.56 5.42
N PRO A 38 -2.78 6.35 5.82
CA PRO A 38 -1.69 5.64 5.13
C PRO A 38 -1.98 5.45 3.64
N ILE A 39 -0.94 5.49 2.78
CA ILE A 39 -1.07 5.15 1.34
C ILE A 39 -1.81 3.82 1.16
N LEU A 40 -1.50 2.82 1.97
CA LEU A 40 -2.12 1.50 1.93
C LEU A 40 -3.63 1.57 2.12
N GLN A 41 -4.12 2.46 2.99
CA GLN A 41 -5.55 2.64 3.24
C GLN A 41 -6.28 3.15 1.99
N HIS A 42 -5.68 4.09 1.25
CA HIS A 42 -6.24 4.57 -0.02
C HIS A 42 -6.28 3.51 -1.13
N ILE A 43 -5.61 2.37 -0.97
CA ILE A 43 -5.63 1.25 -1.93
C ILE A 43 -6.73 0.25 -1.57
N VAL A 44 -7.09 0.13 -0.28
CA VAL A 44 -8.04 -0.89 0.21
C VAL A 44 -9.44 -0.36 0.51
N GLU A 45 -9.58 0.95 0.77
CA GLU A 45 -10.85 1.66 1.02
C GLU A 45 -11.23 2.55 -0.17
#